data_AF-A0A1M5U5H1-F1
#
_entry.id   AF-A0A1M5U5H1-F1
#
_cell.length_a   1.000
_cell.length_b   1.000
_cell.length_c   1.000
_cell.angle_alpha   90.00
_cell.angle_beta   90.00
_cell.angle_gamma   90.00
#
_symmetry.space_group_name_H-M   'P 1'
#
loop_
_entity.id
_entity.type
_entity.pdbx_description
1 polymer ?
#
loop_
_entity_poly.entity_id
_entity_poly.type
_entity_poly.pdbx_seq_one_letter_code
_entity_poly.pdbx_strand_id
1 'polypeptide(L)'
;MSSYVLDNLEKYHCFTCDKEFILSEYQRENATEEIICPYCHSKNVEDYVFMDDEDGLNDLGCMGISHYTDPKEEFECWARTWGVIEEMRKKKGGNKALK
;
A
#
# COMPACT_ATOMS: atom_id res chain seq x y z
N MET A 1 13.40 20.74 3.05
CA MET A 1 13.22 19.66 2.07
C MET A 1 12.24 18.71 2.70
N SER A 2 11.07 18.50 2.09
CA SER A 2 10.16 17.43 2.52
C SER A 2 10.86 16.10 2.25
N SER A 3 10.88 15.18 3.21
CA SER A 3 11.52 13.87 3.03
C SER A 3 10.72 12.91 2.13
N TYR A 4 9.64 13.42 1.49
CA TYR A 4 8.71 12.69 0.65
C TYR A 4 9.28 12.42 -0.74
N VAL A 5 9.45 11.15 -1.08
CA VAL A 5 10.03 10.69 -2.34
C VAL A 5 9.11 9.69 -3.04
N LEU A 6 9.17 9.68 -4.37
CA LEU A 6 8.53 8.64 -5.18
C LEU A 6 9.30 7.34 -5.03
N ASP A 7 8.58 6.24 -4.89
CA ASP A 7 9.13 4.92 -4.65
C ASP A 7 9.11 4.06 -5.90
N ASN A 8 10.01 3.09 -5.98
CA ASN A 8 9.98 2.08 -7.01
C ASN A 8 8.76 1.16 -6.79
N LEU A 9 8.13 0.74 -7.89
CA LEU A 9 6.93 -0.09 -7.84
C LEU A 9 7.21 -1.50 -8.34
N GLU A 10 6.82 -2.48 -7.53
CA GLU A 10 6.87 -3.90 -7.87
C GLU A 10 5.46 -4.43 -8.14
N LYS A 11 5.28 -5.04 -9.31
CA LYS A 11 4.01 -5.64 -9.71
C LYS A 11 4.00 -7.12 -9.32
N TYR A 12 3.01 -7.50 -8.53
CA TYR A 12 2.78 -8.88 -8.10
C TYR A 12 1.61 -9.51 -8.85
N HIS A 13 1.77 -10.78 -9.21
CA HIS A 13 0.75 -11.61 -9.80
C HIS A 13 0.34 -12.74 -8.84
N CYS A 14 -0.96 -12.91 -8.61
CA CYS A 14 -1.49 -14.00 -7.80
C CYS A 14 -2.01 -15.14 -8.67
N PHE A 15 -1.33 -16.29 -8.66
CA PHE A 15 -1.71 -17.46 -9.45
C PHE A 15 -2.97 -18.19 -8.95
N THR A 16 -3.50 -17.85 -7.78
CA THR A 16 -4.75 -18.44 -7.28
C THR A 16 -5.99 -17.77 -7.87
N CYS A 17 -5.96 -16.44 -8.02
CA CYS A 17 -7.11 -15.69 -8.52
C CYS A 17 -6.84 -14.97 -9.83
N ASP A 18 -5.63 -15.14 -10.39
CA ASP A 18 -5.16 -14.56 -11.65
C ASP A 18 -5.25 -13.03 -11.66
N LYS A 19 -5.14 -12.42 -10.47
CA LYS A 19 -5.19 -10.97 -10.28
C LYS A 19 -3.82 -10.41 -9.97
N GLU A 20 -3.65 -9.18 -10.38
CA GLU A 20 -2.41 -8.43 -10.19
C GLU A 20 -2.63 -7.30 -9.18
N PHE A 21 -1.57 -6.96 -8.44
CA PHE A 21 -1.53 -5.84 -7.52
C PHE A 21 -0.12 -5.26 -7.46
N ILE A 22 0.01 -4.04 -6.95
CA ILE A 22 1.28 -3.30 -6.90
C ILE A 22 1.62 -3.04 -5.44
N LEU A 23 2.89 -3.21 -5.10
CA LEU A 23 3.48 -2.77 -3.84
C LEU A 23 4.67 -1.86 -4.16
N SER A 24 5.01 -0.97 -3.23
CA SER A 24 6.26 -0.24 -3.37
C SER A 24 7.44 -1.04 -2.81
N GLU A 25 8.64 -0.80 -3.33
CA GLU A 25 9.87 -1.45 -2.87
C GLU A 25 10.05 -1.22 -1.37
N TYR A 26 9.84 0.01 -0.90
CA TYR A 26 9.87 0.33 0.53
C TYR A 26 8.88 -0.51 1.36
N GLN A 27 7.65 -0.71 0.87
CA GLN A 27 6.65 -1.53 1.56
C GLN A 27 7.08 -2.99 1.66
N ARG A 28 7.69 -3.53 0.60
CA ARG A 28 8.22 -4.89 0.59
C ARG A 28 9.38 -5.05 1.56
N GLU A 29 10.33 -4.12 1.55
CA GLU A 29 11.52 -4.18 2.40
C GLU A 29 11.20 -3.99 3.89
N ASN A 30 10.20 -3.16 4.20
CA ASN A 30 9.78 -2.89 5.58
C ASN A 30 8.62 -3.79 6.05
N ALA A 31 8.15 -4.73 5.22
CA ALA A 31 7.11 -5.67 5.62
C ALA A 31 7.63 -6.63 6.70
N THR A 32 6.94 -6.68 7.85
CA THR A 32 7.21 -7.67 8.91
C THR A 32 6.50 -9.00 8.67
N GLU A 33 5.57 -9.04 7.72
CA GLU A 33 4.69 -10.16 7.42
C GLU A 33 4.86 -10.60 5.96
N GLU A 34 4.48 -11.84 5.67
CA GLU A 34 4.48 -12.34 4.29
C GLU A 34 3.48 -11.56 3.41
N ILE A 35 3.89 -11.31 2.16
CA ILE A 35 3.03 -10.70 1.15
C ILE A 35 1.94 -11.68 0.77
N ILE A 36 0.68 -11.23 0.88
CA ILE A 36 -0.49 -12.01 0.51
C ILE A 36 -1.32 -11.26 -0.53
N CYS A 37 -2.04 -12.01 -1.36
CA CYS A 37 -2.94 -11.40 -2.34
C CYS A 37 -4.08 -10.65 -1.61
N PRO A 38 -4.29 -9.36 -1.87
CA PRO A 38 -5.34 -8.58 -1.20
C PRO A 38 -6.76 -8.98 -1.63
N TYR A 39 -6.90 -9.76 -2.70
CA TYR A 39 -8.21 -10.15 -3.24
C TYR A 39 -8.69 -11.52 -2.73
N CYS A 40 -7.78 -12.50 -2.65
CA CYS A 40 -8.12 -13.87 -2.26
C CYS A 40 -7.37 -14.37 -1.02
N HIS A 41 -6.47 -13.57 -0.47
CA HIS A 41 -5.61 -13.89 0.68
C HIS A 41 -4.73 -15.12 0.49
N SER A 42 -4.51 -15.55 -0.76
CA SER A 42 -3.54 -16.59 -1.09
C SER A 42 -2.11 -16.08 -0.93
N LYS A 43 -1.22 -16.99 -0.53
CA LYS A 43 0.23 -16.78 -0.48
C LYS A 43 0.92 -17.10 -1.82
N ASN A 44 0.17 -17.65 -2.78
CA ASN A 44 0.71 -17.97 -4.10
C ASN A 44 0.76 -16.71 -4.96
N VAL A 45 1.73 -15.85 -4.65
CA VAL A 45 2.02 -14.58 -5.30
C VAL A 45 3.49 -14.53 -5.70
N GLU A 46 3.79 -14.08 -6.91
CA GLU A 46 5.15 -13.84 -7.39
C GLU A 46 5.27 -12.43 -7.98
N ASP A 47 6.46 -11.86 -7.89
CA ASP A 47 6.84 -10.63 -8.57
C ASP A 47 6.98 -10.89 -10.08
N TYR A 48 6.33 -10.05 -10.88
CA TYR A 48 6.26 -10.24 -12.34
C TYR A 48 7.04 -9.16 -13.12
N VAL A 49 7.22 -7.95 -12.56
CA VAL A 49 7.96 -6.84 -13.21
C VAL A 49 8.53 -5.87 -12.16
N PHE A 50 9.81 -5.50 -12.35
CA PHE A 50 10.47 -4.34 -11.73
C PHE A 50 10.51 -3.20 -12.75
N MET A 51 10.06 -2.00 -12.40
CA MET A 51 10.27 -0.82 -13.25
C MET A 51 11.04 0.25 -12.47
N ASP A 52 12.21 0.60 -13.00
CA ASP A 52 13.15 1.60 -12.46
C ASP A 52 12.89 3.02 -13.01
N ASP A 53 11.86 3.25 -13.85
CA ASP A 53 11.63 4.53 -14.53
C ASP A 53 10.24 5.18 -14.27
N GLU A 54 10.25 6.52 -14.15
CA GLU A 54 9.04 7.34 -13.94
C GLU A 54 8.04 7.22 -15.12
N ASP A 55 8.53 6.93 -16.33
CA ASP A 55 7.69 6.79 -17.52
C ASP A 55 6.82 5.51 -17.50
N GLY A 56 7.23 4.47 -16.75
CA GLY A 56 6.48 3.22 -16.57
C GLY A 56 5.28 3.33 -15.62
N LEU A 57 5.14 4.40 -14.84
CA LEU A 57 4.02 4.59 -13.91
C LEU A 57 2.64 4.56 -14.60
N ASN A 58 2.57 5.14 -15.81
CA ASN A 58 1.35 5.15 -16.61
C ASN A 58 0.94 3.74 -17.06
N ASP A 59 1.91 2.86 -17.32
CA ASP A 59 1.66 1.48 -17.75
C ASP A 59 1.12 0.60 -16.62
N LEU A 60 1.38 0.99 -15.37
CA LEU A 60 0.81 0.37 -14.17
C LEU A 60 -0.61 0.88 -13.84
N GLY A 61 -1.11 1.90 -14.54
CA GLY A 61 -2.41 2.52 -14.26
C GLY A 61 -2.48 3.18 -12.89
N CYS A 62 -1.34 3.55 -12.31
CA CYS A 62 -1.21 4.15 -10.99
C CYS A 62 -0.48 5.51 -11.08
N MET A 63 -0.86 6.48 -10.25
CA MET A 63 -0.18 7.79 -10.19
C MET A 63 1.17 7.73 -9.41
N GLY A 64 1.55 6.57 -8.89
CA GLY A 64 2.74 6.38 -8.07
C GLY A 64 2.43 6.09 -6.60
N ILE A 65 3.39 5.45 -5.92
CA ILE A 65 3.41 5.30 -4.47
C ILE A 65 4.63 6.08 -3.97
N SER A 66 4.45 6.85 -2.91
CA SER A 66 5.50 7.72 -2.36
C SER A 66 5.56 7.56 -0.85
N HIS A 67 6.76 7.63 -0.28
CA HIS A 67 7.01 7.47 1.15
C HIS A 67 7.87 8.61 1.71
N TYR A 68 7.82 8.80 3.03
CA TYR A 68 8.73 9.72 3.72
C TYR A 68 10.01 8.96 4.10
N THR A 69 11.17 9.50 3.72
CA THR A 69 12.47 8.93 4.09
C THR A 69 12.87 9.27 5.53
N ASP A 70 12.25 10.28 6.15
CA ASP A 70 12.34 10.52 7.60
C ASP A 70 11.31 9.65 8.34
N PRO A 71 11.74 8.67 9.17
CA PRO A 71 10.83 7.81 9.91
C PRO A 71 9.87 8.57 10.84
N LYS A 72 10.27 9.76 11.31
CA LYS A 72 9.42 10.60 12.14
C LYS A 72 8.28 11.20 11.32
N GLU A 73 8.58 11.75 10.14
CA GLU A 73 7.56 12.28 9.24
C GLU A 73 6.63 11.16 8.75
N GLU A 74 7.17 9.96 8.49
CA GLU A 74 6.39 8.78 8.14
C GLU A 74 5.40 8.39 9.26
N PHE A 75 5.89 8.26 10.50
CA PHE A 75 5.07 7.93 11.64
C PHE A 75 3.98 8.97 11.90
N GLU A 76 4.30 10.26 11.79
CA GLU A 76 3.33 11.34 11.94
C GLU A 76 2.22 11.28 10.87
N CYS A 77 2.58 10.97 9.62
CA CYS A 77 1.64 10.77 8.53
C CYS A 77 0.73 9.56 8.77
N TRP A 78 1.33 8.43 9.14
CA TRP A 78 0.61 7.20 9.47
C TRP A 78 -0.37 7.42 10.62
N ALA A 79 0.10 8.00 11.73
CA ALA A 79 -0.71 8.25 12.93
C ALA A 79 -1.89 9.18 12.64
N ARG A 80 -1.67 10.23 11.83
CA ARG A 80 -2.74 11.13 11.39
C ARG A 80 -3.79 10.39 10.57
N THR A 81 -3.36 9.57 9.62
CA THR A 81 -4.27 8.81 8.74
C THR A 81 -5.07 7.78 9.52
N TRP A 82 -4.41 7.01 10.39
CA TRP A 82 -5.06 5.98 11.19
C TRP A 82 -6.02 6.57 12.21
N GLY A 83 -5.66 7.71 12.83
CA GLY A 83 -6.56 8.46 13.71
C GLY A 83 -7.88 8.81 13.02
N VAL A 84 -7.82 9.29 11.78
CA VAL A 84 -9.03 9.58 10.98
C VAL A 84 -9.84 8.30 10.71
N ILE A 85 -9.19 7.19 10.34
CA ILE A 85 -9.87 5.91 10.08
C ILE A 85 -10.58 5.42 11.35
N GLU A 86 -9.93 5.48 12.51
CA GLU A 86 -10.53 5.11 13.79
C GLU A 86 -11.75 5.96 14.14
N GLU A 87 -11.66 7.28 13.95
CA GLU A 87 -12.80 8.18 14.14
C GLU A 87 -13.96 7.82 13.21
N MET A 88 -13.69 7.52 11.93
CA MET A 88 -14.71 7.09 10.99
C MET A 88 -15.35 5.76 11.40
N ARG A 89 -14.54 4.79 11.87
CA ARG A 89 -15.03 3.50 12.37
C ARG A 89 -15.92 3.67 13.61
N LYS A 90 -15.52 4.54 14.55
CA LYS A 90 -16.33 4.91 15.73
C LYS A 90 -17.67 5.54 15.32
N LYS A 91 -17.66 6.50 14.39
CA LYS A 91 -18.88 7.15 13.87
C LYS A 91 -19.80 6.17 13.15
N LYS A 92 -19.26 5.23 12.36
CA LYS A 92 -20.06 4.17 11.70
C LYS A 92 -20.59 3.12 12.69
N GLY A 93 -19.84 2.81 13.75
CA GLY A 93 -20.26 1.91 14.83
C GLY A 93 -21.41 2.48 15.67
N GLY A 94 -21.43 3.81 15.89
CA GLY A 94 -22.51 4.49 16.61
C GLY A 94 -23.88 4.47 15.90
N ASN A 95 -23.91 4.32 14.57
CA ASN A 95 -25.17 4.24 13.80
C ASN A 95 -25.83 2.86 13.81
N LYS A 96 -25.20 1.83 14.40
CA LYS A 96 -25.80 0.49 14.56
C LYS A 96 -26.61 0.31 15.84
N ALA A 97 -26.69 1.33 16.72
CA ALA A 97 -27.38 1.25 18.00
C ALA A 97 -28.80 1.86 18.02
N LEU A 98 -29.33 2.30 16.87
CA LEU A 98 -30.75 2.66 16.72
C LEU A 98 -31.38 1.87 15.57
N LYS A 99 -31.80 0.64 15.85
CA LYS A 99 -32.97 -0.01 15.25
C LYS A 99 -33.36 -1.25 16.04
#